data_AF-A0A0E2Z4F0-F1
#
_entry.id   AF-A0A0E2Z4F0-F1
#
_cell.length_a   1.000
_cell.length_b   1.000
_cell.length_c   1.000
_cell.angle_alpha   90.00
_cell.angle_beta   90.00
_cell.angle_gamma   90.00
#
_symmetry.space_group_name_H-M   'P 1'
#
loop_
_entity.id
_entity.type
_entity.pdbx_description
1 polymer ?
#
loop_
_entity_poly.entity_id
_entity_poly.type
_entity_poly.pdbx_seq_one_letter_code
_entity_poly.pdbx_strand_id
1 'polypeptide(L)' 'MRYREDAITGDIGAPAGDEGVIIGMAVYALVVGIGICFFGLRTRIPWIIFMGGTLTIASTVYLGALMLGYA' A
#
# COMPACT_ATOMS: atom_id res chain seq x y z
N MET A 1 3.85 -24.80 -36.24
CA MET A 1 4.35 -24.50 -34.88
C MET A 1 3.30 -23.67 -34.18
N ARG A 2 2.66 -24.21 -33.15
CA ARG A 2 1.54 -23.59 -32.43
C ARG A 2 2.16 -22.74 -31.31
N TYR A 3 2.25 -21.43 -31.54
CA TYR A 3 2.71 -20.49 -30.52
C TYR A 3 1.72 -20.58 -29.34
N ARG A 4 2.22 -21.05 -28.20
CA ARG A 4 1.50 -21.00 -26.93
C ARG A 4 1.55 -19.56 -26.45
N GLU A 5 0.40 -18.89 -26.51
CA GLU A 5 0.19 -17.54 -25.97
C GLU A 5 0.20 -17.55 -24.42
N ASP A 6 0.22 -18.74 -23.81
CA ASP A 6 0.16 -18.92 -22.35
C ASP A 6 1.51 -18.71 -21.62
N ALA A 7 2.61 -18.47 -22.36
CA ALA A 7 3.95 -18.38 -21.77
C ALA A 7 4.41 -16.94 -21.45
N ILE A 8 3.67 -15.91 -21.85
CA ILE A 8 4.04 -14.49 -21.65
C ILE A 8 3.06 -13.79 -20.68
N THR A 9 2.47 -14.55 -19.76
CA THR A 9 1.65 -13.97 -18.68
C THR A 9 2.15 -14.36 -17.29
N GLY A 10 3.25 -15.12 -17.22
CA GLY A 10 3.66 -15.79 -15.99
C GLY A 10 4.69 -15.06 -15.13
N ASP A 11 5.65 -14.34 -15.70
CA ASP A 11 6.85 -14.05 -14.90
C ASP A 11 7.74 -12.91 -15.43
N ILE A 12 7.18 -11.71 -15.61
CA ILE A 12 7.99 -10.50 -15.77
C ILE A 12 7.96 -9.74 -14.44
N GLY A 13 8.79 -10.20 -13.50
CA GLY A 13 9.37 -9.34 -12.46
C GLY A 13 8.42 -8.80 -11.38
N ALA A 14 7.27 -9.42 -11.14
CA ALA A 14 6.57 -9.19 -9.89
C ALA A 14 7.35 -9.99 -8.82
N PRO A 15 8.03 -9.36 -7.85
CA PRO A 15 8.34 -10.10 -6.65
C PRO A 15 6.98 -10.58 -6.15
N ALA A 16 6.76 -11.90 -6.13
CA ALA A 16 5.70 -12.48 -5.33
C ALA A 16 5.98 -11.93 -3.93
N GLY A 17 5.27 -10.86 -3.58
CA GLY A 17 5.61 -10.06 -2.42
C GLY A 17 5.46 -10.98 -1.24
N ASP A 18 6.59 -11.37 -0.66
CA ASP A 18 6.62 -12.10 0.59
C ASP A 18 5.61 -11.39 1.50
N GLU A 19 4.65 -12.11 2.07
CA GLU A 19 3.53 -11.48 2.80
C GLU A 19 4.07 -10.51 3.86
N GLY A 20 5.22 -10.83 4.45
CA GLY A 20 5.96 -9.97 5.37
C GLY A 20 6.46 -8.64 4.77
N VAL A 21 6.86 -8.61 3.50
CA VAL A 21 7.27 -7.38 2.80
C VAL A 21 6.07 -6.47 2.54
N ILE A 22 4.93 -7.04 2.15
CA ILE A 22 3.71 -6.27 1.90
C ILE A 22 3.17 -5.69 3.21
N ILE A 23 3.15 -6.50 4.29
CA ILE A 23 2.79 -6.04 5.64
C ILE A 23 3.76 -4.95 6.10
N GLY A 24 5.07 -5.14 5.91
CA GLY A 24 6.09 -4.14 6.27
C GLY A 24 5.90 -2.82 5.55
N MET A 25 5.61 -2.86 4.25
CA MET A 25 5.29 -1.66 3.46
C MET A 25 3.99 -1.00 3.91
N ALA A 26 2.96 -1.77 4.26
CA ALA A 26 1.70 -1.23 4.77
C ALA A 26 1.92 -0.48 6.11
N VAL A 27 2.64 -1.08 7.05
CA VAL A 27 2.99 -0.45 8.32
C VAL A 27 3.81 0.82 8.09
N TYR A 28 4.81 0.76 7.21
CA TYR A 28 5.61 1.94 6.84
C TYR A 28 4.74 3.06 6.27
N ALA A 29 3.86 2.73 5.32
CA ALA A 29 2.94 3.69 4.71
C ALA A 29 1.99 4.32 5.74
N LEU A 30 1.57 3.56 6.75
CA LEU A 30 0.74 4.07 7.85
C LEU A 30 1.50 5.09 8.69
N VAL A 31 2.72 4.79 9.10
CA VAL A 31 3.57 5.70 9.88
C VAL A 31 3.88 6.98 9.09
N VAL A 32 4.23 6.83 7.81
CA VAL A 32 4.50 7.97 6.91
C VAL A 32 3.26 8.82 6.72
N GLY A 33 2.09 8.21 6.49
CA GLY A 33 0.83 8.93 6.32
C GLY A 33 0.45 9.74 7.57
N ILE A 34 0.64 9.19 8.78
CA ILE A 34 0.45 9.94 10.03
C ILE A 34 1.41 11.13 10.10
N GLY A 35 2.68 10.93 9.73
CA GLY A 35 3.68 12.00 9.68
C GLY A 35 3.30 13.13 8.71
N ILE A 36 2.79 12.77 7.52
CA ILE A 36 2.31 13.73 6.52
C ILE A 36 1.08 14.49 7.04
N CYS A 37 0.13 13.82 7.68
CA CYS A 37 -1.01 14.48 8.33
C CYS A 37 -0.56 15.49 9.39
N PHE A 38 0.40 15.12 10.24
CA PHE A 38 0.94 16.00 11.27
C PHE A 38 1.65 17.21 10.67
N PHE A 39 2.45 17.01 9.62
CA PHE A 39 3.13 18.09 8.91
C PHE A 39 2.17 19.00 8.15
N GLY A 40 1.12 18.43 7.54
CA GLY A 40 0.03 19.15 6.90
C GLY A 40 -0.75 20.03 7.88
N LEU A 41 -0.98 19.53 9.10
CA LEU A 41 -1.58 20.30 10.19
C LEU A 41 -0.68 21.49 10.58
N ARG A 42 0.64 21.26 10.65
CA ARG A 42 1.63 22.30 11.01
C ARG A 42 1.74 23.40 9.96
N THR A 43 1.69 23.02 8.68
CA THR A 43 1.76 23.94 7.53
C THR A 43 0.41 24.57 7.18
N ARG A 44 -0.69 24.10 7.79
CA ARG A 44 -2.08 24.51 7.50
C ARG A 44 -2.46 24.37 6.02
N ILE A 45 -1.86 23.40 5.33
CA ILE A 45 -2.17 23.10 3.93
C ILE A 45 -3.17 21.94 3.92
N PRO A 46 -4.47 22.20 3.70
CA PRO A 46 -5.51 21.16 3.80
C PRO A 46 -5.31 20.04 2.77
N TRP A 47 -4.68 20.36 1.63
CA TRP A 47 -4.37 19.40 0.58
C TRP A 47 -3.39 18.30 1.05
N ILE A 48 -2.40 18.66 1.86
CA ILE A 48 -1.40 17.70 2.39
C ILE A 48 -2.07 16.77 3.40
N ILE A 49 -2.97 17.31 4.22
CA ILE A 49 -3.76 16.54 5.19
C ILE A 49 -4.65 15.53 4.46
N PHE A 50 -5.30 15.94 3.36
CA PHE A 50 -6.12 15.05 2.54
C PHE A 50 -5.31 13.88 1.97
N MET A 51 -4.14 14.17 1.40
CA MET A 51 -3.26 13.13 0.82
C MET A 51 -2.67 12.19 1.88
N GLY A 52 -2.25 12.70 3.04
CA GLY A 52 -1.80 11.85 4.16
C GLY A 52 -2.93 11.03 4.77
N GLY A 53 -4.15 11.60 4.80
CA GLY A 53 -5.35 10.97 5.33
C GLY A 53 -5.82 9.80 4.47
N THR A 54 -5.87 9.97 3.15
CA THR A 54 -6.24 8.86 2.25
C THR A 54 -5.23 7.73 2.30
N LEU A 55 -3.93 8.04 2.42
CA LEU A 55 -2.87 7.04 2.57
C LEU A 55 -2.99 6.25 3.89
N THR A 56 -3.26 6.94 5.00
CA THR A 56 -3.48 6.29 6.31
C THR A 56 -4.73 5.43 6.33
N ILE A 57 -5.84 5.90 5.75
CA ILE A 57 -7.07 5.13 5.65
C ILE A 57 -6.85 3.87 4.81
N ALA A 58 -6.25 3.98 3.63
CA ALA A 58 -5.98 2.84 2.77
C ALA A 58 -5.11 1.78 3.46
N SER A 59 -4.04 2.22 4.15
CA SER A 59 -3.18 1.29 4.88
C SER A 59 -3.88 0.65 6.09
N THR A 60 -4.69 1.41 6.82
CA THR A 60 -5.47 0.90 7.96
C THR A 60 -6.52 -0.13 7.50
N VAL A 61 -7.18 0.11 6.37
CA VAL A 61 -8.13 -0.83 5.77
C VAL A 61 -7.42 -2.11 5.36
N TYR A 62 -6.24 -2.02 4.73
CA TYR A 62 -5.46 -3.19 4.33
C TYR A 62 -5.02 -4.03 5.54
N LEU A 63 -4.45 -3.40 6.56
CA LEU A 63 -4.05 -4.11 7.79
C LEU A 63 -5.27 -4.66 8.57
N GLY A 64 -6.39 -3.96 8.54
CA GLY A 64 -7.65 -4.42 9.13
C GLY A 64 -8.20 -5.65 8.41
N ALA A 65 -8.21 -5.64 7.07
CA ALA A 65 -8.60 -6.78 6.26
C ALA A 65 -7.69 -7.99 6.51
N LEU A 66 -6.39 -7.76 6.69
CA LEU A 66 -5.41 -8.80 7.03
C LEU A 66 -5.66 -9.41 8.41
N MET A 67 -5.98 -8.59 9.43
CA MET A 67 -6.40 -9.11 10.75
C MET A 67 -7.69 -9.91 10.72
N LEU A 68 -8.63 -9.56 9.83
CA LEU A 68 -9.90 -10.27 9.66
C LEU A 68 -9.77 -11.54 8.80
N GLY A 69 -8.58 -11.85 8.28
CA GLY A 69 -8.33 -13.02 7.43
C GLY A 69 -8.91 -12.91 6.02
N TYR A 70 -9.15 -11.68 5.54
CA TYR A 70 -9.61 -11.43 4.17
C TYR A 70 -8.48 -11.24 3.16
N ALA A 71 -7.22 -11.17 3.62
CA ALA A 71 -6.03 -10.93 2.81
C ALA A 71 -5.17 -12.19 2.71
#